data_AF-A0A820BCE5-F1
#
_entry.id   AF-A0A820BCE5-F1
#
_cell.length_a   1.000
_cell.length_b   1.000
_cell.length_c   1.000
_cell.angle_alpha   90.00
_cell.angle_beta   90.00
_cell.angle_gamma   90.00
#
_symmetry.space_group_name_H-M   'P 1'
#
loop_
_entity.id
_entity.type
_entity.pdbx_description
1 polymer ?
#
loop_
_entity_poly.entity_id
_entity_poly.type
_entity_poly.pdbx_seq_one_letter_code
_entity_poly.pdbx_strand_id
1 'polypeptide(L)'
;MKLNDIFDGNRANLKGLSMKKNIFLSNLIHKTYITVDEKGVRAAATPIVRIMLTTSTRPDVNFLCNKPFIYAIRYKQTTLFMGRYVKVIDTSNMPPIMDDERG
;
A
#
# COMPACT_ATOMS: atom_id res chain seq x y z
N MET A 1 24.39 13.71 2.70
CA MET A 1 23.19 14.42 3.18
C MET A 1 22.20 13.36 3.63
N LYS A 2 22.01 13.19 4.95
CA LYS A 2 20.95 12.29 5.45
C LYS A 2 19.62 13.02 5.24
N LEU A 3 18.53 12.30 4.98
CA LEU A 3 17.21 12.93 4.80
C LEU A 3 16.85 13.82 5.99
N ASN A 4 17.25 13.45 7.21
CA ASN A 4 17.03 14.23 8.42
C ASN A 4 17.66 15.64 8.38
N ASP A 5 18.77 15.82 7.66
CA ASP A 5 19.44 17.12 7.59
C ASP A 5 18.61 18.13 6.78
N ILE A 6 17.77 17.68 5.84
CA ILE A 6 16.91 18.57 5.05
C ILE A 6 15.80 19.21 5.90
N PHE A 7 15.45 18.58 7.03
CA PHE A 7 14.41 19.03 7.95
C PHE A 7 14.94 19.88 9.11
N ASP A 8 16.26 20.08 9.18
CA ASP A 8 16.92 20.82 10.27
C ASP A 8 17.44 22.16 9.77
N GLY A 9 16.93 23.26 10.32
CA GLY A 9 17.33 24.62 9.94
C GLY A 9 18.82 24.93 10.11
N ASN A 10 19.54 24.21 10.97
CA ASN A 10 20.97 24.40 11.21
C ASN A 10 21.85 23.52 10.32
N ARG A 11 21.30 22.44 9.75
CA ARG A 11 22.05 21.45 8.94
C ARG A 11 21.63 21.39 7.48
N ALA A 12 20.45 21.92 7.13
CA ALA A 12 19.95 21.89 5.77
C ALA A 12 20.83 22.73 4.83
N ASN A 13 21.28 22.12 3.74
CA ASN A 13 22.00 22.80 2.68
C ASN A 13 21.17 22.79 1.38
N LEU A 14 20.30 23.79 1.23
CA LEU A 14 19.42 23.99 0.08
C LEU A 14 19.86 25.15 -0.83
N LYS A 15 21.17 25.46 -0.85
CA LYS A 15 21.73 26.57 -1.63
C LYS A 15 21.46 26.48 -3.14
N GLY A 16 21.23 25.27 -3.67
CA GLY A 16 20.82 25.06 -5.06
C GLY A 16 19.38 25.46 -5.37
N LEU A 17 18.53 25.66 -4.35
CA LEU A 17 17.13 26.10 -4.50
C LEU A 17 16.97 27.59 -4.20
N SER A 18 17.74 28.15 -3.26
CA SER A 18 17.71 29.58 -2.94
C SER A 18 18.96 30.02 -2.17
N MET A 19 19.33 31.28 -2.37
CA MET A 19 20.50 31.92 -1.74
C MET A 19 20.23 32.43 -0.32
N LYS A 20 18.98 32.31 0.17
CA LYS A 20 18.62 32.71 1.54
C LYS A 20 19.29 31.79 2.57
N LYS A 21 19.59 32.33 3.75
CA LYS A 21 20.04 31.53 4.90
C LYS A 21 18.82 30.88 5.58
N ASN A 22 19.03 29.77 6.28
CA ASN A 22 18.02 29.04 7.07
C ASN A 22 16.82 28.52 6.26
N ILE A 23 17.07 28.02 5.06
CA ILE A 23 16.04 27.32 4.27
C ILE A 23 16.14 25.83 4.54
N PHE A 24 15.06 25.25 5.04
CA PHE A 24 14.92 23.84 5.33
C PHE A 24 13.48 23.40 5.02
N LEU A 25 13.28 22.11 4.86
CA LEU A 25 11.95 21.53 4.68
C LEU A 25 11.28 21.40 6.05
N SER A 26 10.11 21.99 6.26
CA SER A 26 9.38 21.77 7.51
C SER A 26 8.71 20.38 7.51
N ASN A 27 7.91 20.10 6.48
CA ASN A 27 7.15 18.87 6.34
C ASN A 27 7.25 18.32 4.90
N LEU A 28 7.21 16.99 4.78
CA LEU A 28 7.03 16.30 3.50
C LEU A 28 5.76 15.45 3.59
N ILE A 29 4.74 15.76 2.78
CA ILE A 29 3.47 15.03 2.77
C ILE A 29 3.35 14.28 1.45
N HIS A 30 3.14 12.96 1.53
CA HIS A 30 2.86 12.10 0.38
C HIS A 30 1.46 11.53 0.52
N LYS A 31 0.51 12.03 -0.29
CA LYS A 31 -0.88 11.56 -0.32
C LYS A 31 -1.13 10.83 -1.63
N THR A 32 -1.57 9.58 -1.54
CA THR A 32 -1.89 8.73 -2.69
C THR A 32 -3.29 8.16 -2.55
N TYR A 33 -3.90 7.84 -3.69
CA TYR A 33 -5.21 7.21 -3.75
C TYR A 33 -5.14 6.06 -4.75
N ILE A 34 -5.58 4.88 -4.33
CA ILE A 34 -5.60 3.66 -5.14
C ILE A 34 -7.03 3.15 -5.14
N THR A 35 -7.64 3.05 -6.31
CA THR A 35 -8.93 2.37 -6.50
C THR A 35 -8.67 1.07 -7.26
N VAL A 36 -9.23 -0.02 -6.74
CA VAL A 36 -9.24 -1.31 -7.42
C VAL A 36 -10.68 -1.56 -7.86
N ASP A 37 -10.90 -1.64 -9.17
CA ASP A 37 -12.18 -2.01 -9.74
C ASP A 37 -12.08 -3.31 -10.55
N GLU A 38 -13.24 -3.86 -10.88
CA GLU A 38 -13.34 -5.10 -11.63
C GLU A 38 -13.05 -4.92 -13.13
N LYS A 39 -12.81 -3.71 -13.62
CA LYS A 39 -12.44 -3.47 -15.02
C LYS A 39 -10.92 -3.44 -15.20
N GLY A 40 -10.17 -3.04 -14.17
CA GLY A 40 -8.72 -2.85 -14.19
C GLY A 40 -7.88 -4.07 -13.78
N VAL A 41 -8.47 -5.10 -13.15
CA VAL A 41 -7.78 -6.37 -12.80
C VAL A 41 -8.33 -7.59 -13.55
N ARG A 42 -9.53 -7.49 -14.12
CA ARG A 42 -10.21 -8.60 -14.81
C ARG A 42 -9.75 -8.81 -16.26
N ALA A 43 -9.08 -7.83 -16.87
CA ALA A 43 -8.52 -7.96 -18.22
C ALA A 43 -7.21 -8.80 -18.28
N ALA A 44 -6.51 -9.00 -17.16
CA ALA A 44 -5.24 -9.73 -17.13
C ALA A 44 -5.36 -11.20 -16.67
N ALA A 45 -6.51 -11.63 -16.15
CA ALA A 45 -6.70 -12.97 -15.57
C ALA A 45 -7.80 -13.78 -16.27
N THR A 46 -7.98 -13.59 -17.58
CA THR A 46 -8.97 -14.33 -18.36
C THR A 46 -8.31 -15.28 -19.35
N PRO A 47 -8.05 -16.55 -18.99
CA PRO A 47 -8.12 -17.64 -19.95
C PRO A 47 -9.59 -18.06 -20.05
N ILE A 48 -10.35 -17.43 -20.96
CA ILE A 48 -11.60 -18.01 -21.46
C ILE A 48 -11.18 -19.15 -22.40
N VAL A 49 -11.64 -20.37 -22.08
CA VAL A 49 -11.38 -21.66 -22.73
C VAL A 49 -10.01 -22.28 -22.42
N ARG A 50 -9.98 -23.18 -21.42
CA ARG A 50 -9.02 -24.30 -21.43
C ARG A 50 -9.62 -25.43 -22.24
N ILE A 51 -9.13 -25.61 -23.46
CA ILE A 51 -9.28 -26.90 -24.16
C ILE A 51 -8.61 -27.92 -23.25
N MET A 52 -9.40 -28.88 -22.77
CA MET A 52 -8.97 -29.93 -21.86
C MET A 52 -8.09 -30.92 -22.64
N LEU A 53 -6.82 -30.57 -22.87
CA LEU A 53 -5.82 -31.58 -23.22
C LEU A 53 -5.50 -32.33 -21.92
N THR A 54 -6.11 -33.50 -21.80
CA THR A 54 -5.86 -34.50 -20.78
C THR A 54 -4.35 -34.67 -20.60
N THR A 55 -3.78 -34.34 -19.42
CA THR A 55 -2.48 -34.81 -18.84
C THR A 55 -1.69 -33.79 -18.01
N SER A 56 -2.19 -32.60 -17.68
CA SER A 56 -1.50 -31.73 -16.69
C SER A 56 -2.46 -31.17 -15.65
N THR A 57 -2.57 -31.88 -14.53
CA THR A 57 -3.18 -31.40 -13.28
C THR A 57 -2.28 -30.33 -12.67
N ARG A 58 -2.34 -29.11 -13.21
CA ARG A 58 -1.90 -27.94 -12.45
C ARG A 58 -2.93 -27.74 -11.32
N PRO A 59 -2.53 -27.78 -10.03
CA PRO A 59 -3.48 -27.52 -8.96
C PRO A 59 -4.03 -26.11 -9.12
N ASP A 60 -5.35 -25.97 -9.00
CA ASP A 60 -5.99 -24.66 -8.93
C ASP A 60 -5.46 -23.93 -7.69
N VAL A 61 -4.74 -22.84 -7.92
CA VAL A 61 -4.21 -22.00 -6.84
C VAL A 61 -5.30 -21.00 -6.46
N ASN A 62 -5.99 -21.26 -5.36
CA ASN A 62 -6.94 -20.32 -4.79
C ASN A 62 -6.18 -19.20 -4.05
N PHE A 63 -6.22 -17.99 -4.61
CA PHE A 63 -5.65 -16.80 -3.97
C PHE A 63 -6.73 -16.02 -3.23
N LEU A 64 -6.80 -16.17 -1.90
CA LEU A 64 -7.80 -15.56 -1.04
C LEU A 64 -7.18 -14.45 -0.16
N CYS A 65 -7.44 -13.19 -0.50
CA CYS A 65 -6.97 -12.01 0.24
C CYS A 65 -7.90 -11.59 1.40
N ASN A 66 -8.24 -12.52 2.29
CA ASN A 66 -9.15 -12.26 3.43
C ASN A 66 -8.45 -11.84 4.74
N LYS A 67 -7.15 -11.51 4.67
CA LYS A 67 -6.29 -11.11 5.80
C LYS A 67 -5.23 -10.11 5.30
N PRO A 68 -4.46 -9.44 6.18
CA PRO A 68 -3.48 -8.44 5.75
C PRO A 68 -2.54 -8.97 4.65
N PHE A 69 -2.37 -8.18 3.59
CA PHE A 69 -1.53 -8.53 2.44
C PHE A 69 -0.74 -7.32 1.96
N ILE A 70 0.35 -7.60 1.23
CA ILE A 70 1.20 -6.59 0.59
C ILE A 70 0.81 -6.51 -0.88
N TYR A 71 0.82 -5.30 -1.44
CA TYR A 71 0.60 -5.07 -2.86
C TYR A 71 1.67 -4.15 -3.43
N ALA A 72 1.93 -4.28 -4.72
CA ALA A 72 2.76 -3.36 -5.47
C ALA A 72 2.21 -3.18 -6.89
N ILE A 73 2.21 -1.94 -7.37
CA ILE A 73 1.92 -1.58 -8.76
C ILE A 73 3.26 -1.24 -9.39
N ARG A 74 3.64 -1.98 -10.43
CA ARG A 74 4.97 -1.87 -11.07
C ARG A 74 4.82 -1.68 -12.57
N TYR A 75 5.75 -0.92 -13.14
CA TYR A 75 5.97 -0.84 -14.58
C TYR A 75 7.40 -1.27 -14.89
N LYS A 76 7.55 -2.42 -15.57
CA LYS A 76 8.84 -3.09 -15.78
C LYS A 76 9.58 -3.31 -14.44
N GLN A 77 10.76 -2.72 -14.28
CA GLN A 77 11.59 -2.82 -13.09
C GLN A 77 11.25 -1.74 -12.05
N THR A 78 10.42 -0.75 -12.39
CA THR A 78 10.08 0.39 -11.54
C THR A 78 8.84 0.11 -10.70
N THR A 79 8.93 0.34 -9.39
CA THR A 79 7.78 0.32 -8.48
C THR A 79 7.11 1.69 -8.48
N LEU A 80 5.84 1.74 -8.87
CA LEU A 80 5.03 2.95 -8.88
C LEU A 80 4.31 3.13 -7.53
N PHE A 81 3.76 2.04 -7.00
CA PHE A 81 3.12 2.02 -5.68
C PHE A 81 3.51 0.74 -4.94
N MET A 82 3.64 0.81 -3.63
CA MET A 82 3.80 -0.34 -2.76
C MET A 82 3.14 -0.04 -1.42
N GLY A 83 2.46 -1.02 -0.86
CA GLY A 83 1.77 -0.84 0.41
C GLY A 83 1.30 -2.13 1.03
N ARG A 84 0.71 -2.00 2.21
CA ARG A 84 0.09 -3.08 2.95
C ARG A 84 -1.38 -2.75 3.15
N TYR A 85 -2.26 -3.67 2.77
CA TYR A 85 -3.66 -3.60 3.13
C TYR A 85 -3.87 -4.27 4.48
N VAL A 86 -4.53 -3.58 5.39
CA VAL A 86 -4.96 -4.10 6.69
C VAL A 86 -6.40 -3.66 6.87
N LYS A 87 -7.29 -4.59 7.21
CA LYS A 87 -8.66 -4.23 7.60
C LYS A 87 -8.56 -3.46 8.92
N VAL A 88 -8.92 -2.18 8.89
CA VAL A 88 -9.06 -1.39 10.12
C VAL A 88 -10.38 -1.81 10.75
N ILE A 89 -10.31 -2.40 11.94
CA ILE A 89 -11.50 -2.63 12.76
C ILE A 89 -11.79 -1.29 13.43
N ASP A 90 -12.88 -0.67 13.03
CA ASP A 90 -13.37 0.50 13.74
C ASP A 90 -13.94 0.06 15.08
N THR A 91 -13.15 0.29 16.14
CA THR A 91 -13.55 -0.03 17.52
C THR A 91 -14.47 1.04 18.11
N SER A 92 -14.67 2.18 17.45
CA SER A 92 -15.59 3.22 17.93
C SER A 92 -17.06 2.78 17.90
N ASN A 93 -17.38 1.78 17.08
CA ASN A 93 -18.70 1.15 16.98
C ASN A 93 -18.75 -0.25 17.61
N MET A 94 -17.75 -0.65 18.40
CA MET A 94 -17.86 -1.89 19.15
C MET A 94 -18.83 -1.68 20.33
N PRO A 95 -19.87 -2.52 20.49
CA PRO A 95 -20.71 -2.44 21.67
C PRO A 95 -19.83 -2.61 22.92
N PRO A 96 -20.15 -1.91 24.03
CA PRO A 96 -19.44 -2.11 25.29
C PRO A 96 -19.39 -3.60 25.59
N ILE A 97 -18.21 -4.10 25.94
CA ILE A 97 -18.09 -5.43 26.52
C ILE A 97 -18.92 -5.34 27.80
N MET A 98 -20.10 -5.95 27.79
CA MET A 98 -20.90 -6.11 28.99
C MET A 98 -20.07 -7.03 29.87
N ASP A 99 -19.42 -6.45 30.88
CA ASP A 99 -18.79 -7.22 31.93
C ASP A 99 -19.87 -8.16 32.48
N ASP A 100 -19.61 -9.47 32.36
CA ASP A 100 -20.46 -10.52 32.93
C ASP A 100 -20.41 -10.33 34.44
N GLU A 101 -21.37 -9.57 34.99
CA GLU A 101 -21.66 -9.57 36.42
C GLU A 101 -22.16 -10.96 36.80
N ARG A 102 -21.20 -11.87 37.02
CA ARG A 102 -21.39 -13.12 37.73
C ARG A 102 -20.26 -13.32 38.73
N GLY A 103 -20.61 -13.17 40.00
CA GLY A 103 -19.86 -13.70 41.14
C GLY A 103 -19.65 -12.68 42.23
#